data_AF-A0AAV6L4G7-F1
#
_entry.id   AF-A0AAV6L4G7-F1
#
_cell.length_a   1.000
_cell.length_b   1.000
_cell.length_c   1.000
_cell.angle_alpha   90.00
_cell.angle_beta   90.00
_cell.angle_gamma   90.00
#
_symmetry.space_group_name_H-M   'P 1'
#
loop_
_entity.id
_entity.type
_entity.pdbx_description
1 polymer ?
#
loop_
_entity_poly.entity_id
_entity_poly.type
_entity_poly.pdbx_seq_one_letter_code
_entity_poly.pdbx_strand_id
1 'polypeptide(L)'
;MLSLIGLPNAPDMEIFSMYGVGVPTERAYVYKLSSAAECYIPFQIDTSAEGGQDCSCLKGGVYSVDGDETVPVLSAGFMAAKGWRGKTRFNPSGIGNYIREYNHAPPANLLEGRGTQSGAHVDILGNFALIEDILRVAAGATGEELGGDQVYSDIFKWSENINLPL
;
A
#
# COMPACT_ATOMS: atom_id res chain seq x y z
N MET A 1 21.50 11.35 -10.72
CA MET A 1 20.68 11.66 -9.53
C MET A 1 19.24 11.80 -10.03
N LEU A 2 18.36 10.85 -9.75
CA LEU A 2 16.93 10.99 -10.08
C LEU A 2 16.39 12.11 -9.19
N SER A 3 16.21 13.31 -9.74
CA SER A 3 15.55 14.40 -9.04
C SER A 3 14.06 14.09 -9.01
N LEU A 4 13.60 13.41 -7.96
CA LEU A 4 12.17 13.33 -7.66
C LEU A 4 11.63 14.77 -7.58
N ILE A 5 10.69 15.08 -8.46
CA ILE A 5 10.05 16.40 -8.56
C ILE A 5 9.14 16.57 -7.33
N GLY A 6 9.20 17.73 -6.69
CA GLY A 6 8.34 18.07 -5.56
C GLY A 6 6.90 18.32 -5.98
N LEU A 7 5.98 18.25 -5.02
CA LEU A 7 4.58 18.62 -5.19
C LEU A 7 4.44 20.06 -5.69
N PRO A 8 3.35 20.36 -6.42
CA PRO A 8 3.12 21.69 -6.99
C PRO A 8 2.93 22.76 -5.91
N ASN A 9 3.03 24.02 -6.31
CA ASN A 9 2.72 25.14 -5.43
C ASN A 9 1.21 25.40 -5.36
N ALA A 10 0.51 24.64 -4.50
CA ALA A 10 -0.94 24.74 -4.32
C ALA A 10 -1.31 24.58 -2.84
N PRO A 11 -1.15 25.62 -1.99
CA PRO A 11 -1.34 25.51 -0.55
C PRO A 11 -2.77 25.20 -0.11
N ASP A 12 -3.77 25.55 -0.93
CA ASP A 12 -5.20 25.27 -0.66
C ASP A 12 -5.62 23.86 -1.13
N MET A 13 -4.73 23.10 -1.77
CA MET A 13 -4.99 21.72 -2.18
C MET A 13 -4.78 20.77 -1.00
N GLU A 14 -5.56 19.70 -0.95
CA GLU A 14 -5.35 18.56 -0.07
C GLU A 14 -5.07 17.29 -0.90
N ILE A 15 -4.21 16.41 -0.37
CA ILE A 15 -3.90 15.11 -0.97
C ILE A 15 -4.42 14.02 -0.05
N PHE A 16 -5.21 13.12 -0.61
CA PHE A 16 -5.72 11.93 0.05
C PHE A 16 -5.03 10.70 -0.52
N SER A 17 -4.26 9.99 0.30
CA SER A 17 -3.65 8.71 -0.04
C SER A 17 -4.52 7.59 0.48
N MET A 18 -5.40 7.09 -0.42
CA MET A 18 -6.40 6.07 -0.15
C MET A 18 -5.92 4.71 -0.68
N TYR A 19 -5.69 3.72 0.19
CA TYR A 19 -5.21 2.39 -0.22
C TYR A 19 -5.63 1.27 0.75
N GLY A 20 -5.62 0.05 0.25
CA GLY A 20 -5.99 -1.15 1.01
C GLY A 20 -4.84 -1.68 1.84
N VAL A 21 -5.17 -2.27 2.99
CA VAL A 21 -4.21 -2.92 3.90
C VAL A 21 -4.78 -4.23 4.44
N GLY A 22 -3.93 -5.05 5.05
CA GLY A 22 -4.33 -6.33 5.64
C GLY A 22 -4.35 -7.49 4.65
N VAL A 23 -3.88 -7.29 3.41
CA VAL A 23 -3.80 -8.35 2.38
C VAL A 23 -2.34 -8.76 2.14
N PRO A 24 -2.00 -10.07 2.22
CA PRO A 24 -0.67 -10.54 1.88
C PRO A 24 -0.28 -10.14 0.46
N THR A 25 0.82 -9.41 0.34
CA THR A 25 1.30 -8.80 -0.92
C THR A 25 2.72 -9.20 -1.20
N GLU A 26 3.01 -9.62 -2.44
CA GLU A 26 4.33 -10.12 -2.82
C GLU A 26 5.42 -9.05 -2.69
N ARG A 27 6.59 -9.43 -2.15
CA ARG A 27 7.74 -8.54 -1.94
C ARG A 27 9.04 -9.10 -2.51
N ALA A 28 9.23 -10.41 -2.44
CA ALA A 28 10.45 -11.05 -2.93
C ALA A 28 10.17 -12.51 -3.30
N TYR A 29 11.06 -13.10 -4.09
CA TYR A 29 10.94 -14.48 -4.55
C TYR A 29 12.24 -15.24 -4.31
N VAL A 30 12.12 -16.52 -3.97
CA VAL A 30 13.23 -17.47 -3.92
C VAL A 30 13.33 -18.14 -5.28
N TYR A 31 14.50 -18.05 -5.92
CA TYR A 31 14.74 -18.66 -7.22
C TYR A 31 15.68 -19.87 -7.10
N LYS A 32 15.44 -20.89 -7.94
CA LYS A 32 16.36 -22.03 -8.16
C LYS A 32 16.77 -22.12 -9.63
N LEU A 33 17.94 -22.73 -9.86
CA LEU A 33 18.42 -23.01 -11.21
C LEU A 33 17.57 -24.11 -11.86
N SER A 34 17.20 -23.93 -13.12
CA SER A 34 16.52 -24.94 -13.93
C SER A 34 17.53 -25.72 -14.78
N SER A 35 17.53 -27.05 -14.68
CA SER A 35 18.45 -27.94 -15.40
C SER A 35 18.11 -28.10 -16.89
N ALA A 36 16.99 -27.57 -17.36
CA ALA A 36 16.52 -27.67 -18.75
C ALA A 36 17.02 -26.53 -19.67
N ALA A 37 18.00 -25.74 -19.20
CA ALA A 37 18.42 -24.51 -19.87
C ALA A 37 19.47 -24.75 -20.97
N GLU A 38 19.07 -25.39 -22.08
CA GLU A 38 19.78 -25.22 -23.36
C GLU A 38 19.14 -24.13 -24.24
N CYS A 39 17.85 -23.77 -24.01
CA CYS A 39 17.11 -22.73 -24.76
C CYS A 39 16.21 -21.78 -23.92
N TYR A 40 16.21 -21.86 -22.57
CA TYR A 40 15.23 -21.14 -21.72
C TYR A 40 15.86 -20.36 -20.56
N ILE A 41 15.03 -19.50 -19.92
CA ILE A 41 15.38 -18.71 -18.72
C ILE A 41 15.89 -19.67 -17.63
N PRO A 42 17.12 -19.50 -17.12
CA PRO A 42 17.78 -20.48 -16.24
C PRO A 42 17.27 -20.44 -14.78
N PHE A 43 16.35 -19.54 -14.44
CA PHE A 43 15.81 -19.37 -13.10
C PHE A 43 14.30 -19.62 -13.09
N GLN A 44 13.83 -20.33 -12.08
CA GLN A 44 12.41 -20.52 -11.78
C GLN A 44 12.18 -20.29 -10.30
N ILE A 45 10.97 -19.85 -9.93
CA ILE A 45 10.59 -19.72 -8.52
C ILE A 45 10.69 -21.11 -7.88
N ASP A 46 11.37 -21.18 -6.74
CA ASP A 46 11.45 -22.40 -5.97
C ASP A 46 10.18 -22.61 -5.16
N THR A 47 9.20 -23.25 -5.78
CA THR A 47 7.91 -23.59 -5.15
C THR A 47 8.03 -24.58 -3.99
N SER A 48 9.23 -25.11 -3.72
CA SER A 48 9.48 -25.96 -2.54
C SER A 48 10.00 -25.17 -1.32
N ALA A 49 10.31 -23.88 -1.48
CA ALA A 49 10.77 -23.04 -0.39
C ALA A 49 9.59 -22.56 0.46
N GLU A 50 9.58 -22.97 1.73
CA GLU A 50 8.53 -22.67 2.70
C GLU A 50 9.15 -22.05 3.96
N GLY A 51 8.46 -21.07 4.58
CA GLY A 51 8.94 -20.40 5.79
C GLY A 51 8.80 -21.21 7.08
N GLY A 52 8.19 -22.40 7.01
CA GLY A 52 7.94 -23.26 8.16
C GLY A 52 6.89 -22.69 9.13
N GLN A 53 6.88 -23.21 10.36
CA GLN A 53 5.94 -22.77 11.41
C GLN A 53 6.23 -21.35 11.93
N ASP A 54 7.46 -20.86 11.74
CA ASP A 54 7.96 -19.62 12.33
C ASP A 54 7.86 -18.39 11.38
N CYS A 55 7.71 -18.58 10.07
CA CYS A 55 7.47 -17.50 9.10
C CYS A 55 6.32 -17.87 8.16
N SER A 56 5.12 -17.39 8.49
CA SER A 56 3.96 -17.42 7.56
C SER A 56 4.16 -16.52 6.32
N CYS A 57 5.23 -15.72 6.33
CA CYS A 57 5.59 -14.78 5.29
C CYS A 57 6.17 -15.42 4.02
N LEU A 58 6.71 -16.65 4.08
CA LEU A 58 7.25 -17.35 2.91
C LEU A 58 6.38 -18.56 2.60
N LYS A 59 5.77 -18.57 1.41
CA LYS A 59 4.97 -19.69 0.90
C LYS A 59 5.27 -19.93 -0.56
N GLY A 60 5.56 -21.16 -0.95
CA GLY A 60 5.82 -21.53 -2.34
C GLY A 60 6.90 -20.70 -3.02
N GLY A 61 7.94 -20.28 -2.28
CA GLY A 61 9.01 -19.42 -2.78
C GLY A 61 8.66 -17.94 -2.90
N VAL A 62 7.51 -17.50 -2.40
CA VAL A 62 7.08 -16.10 -2.41
C VAL A 62 7.10 -15.54 -0.99
N TYR A 63 7.83 -14.44 -0.79
CA TYR A 63 7.77 -13.63 0.42
C TYR A 63 6.66 -12.60 0.29
N SER A 64 5.75 -12.58 1.26
CA SER A 64 4.67 -11.60 1.36
C SER A 64 4.86 -10.64 2.53
N VAL A 65 4.35 -9.42 2.37
CA VAL A 65 4.22 -8.38 3.40
C VAL A 65 2.81 -7.80 3.38
N ASP A 66 2.51 -6.88 4.29
CA ASP A 66 1.25 -6.16 4.30
C ASP A 66 1.09 -5.25 3.06
N GLY A 67 -0.11 -5.21 2.49
CA GLY A 67 -0.47 -4.44 1.30
C GLY A 67 -1.89 -4.74 0.82
N ASP A 68 -2.10 -4.59 -0.49
CA ASP A 68 -3.39 -4.77 -1.16
C ASP A 68 -3.42 -5.96 -2.13
N GLU A 69 -2.59 -7.00 -1.94
CA GLU A 69 -2.32 -8.13 -2.88
C GLU A 69 -1.29 -7.80 -3.97
N THR A 70 -1.23 -6.55 -4.43
CA THR A 70 -0.35 -6.14 -5.55
C THR A 70 0.74 -5.16 -5.12
N VAL A 71 0.38 -4.15 -4.33
CA VAL A 71 1.21 -3.03 -3.92
C VAL A 71 1.43 -3.10 -2.40
N PRO A 72 2.68 -3.26 -1.93
CA PRO A 72 2.97 -3.23 -0.50
C PRO A 72 2.59 -1.88 0.12
N VAL A 73 2.14 -1.88 1.38
CA VAL A 73 1.80 -0.65 2.11
C VAL A 73 2.94 0.36 2.10
N LEU A 74 4.19 -0.12 2.21
CA LEU A 74 5.36 0.75 2.15
C LEU A 74 5.45 1.52 0.82
N SER A 75 5.03 0.90 -0.30
CA SER A 75 5.00 1.58 -1.60
C SER A 75 3.84 2.57 -1.70
N ALA A 76 2.65 2.20 -1.18
CA ALA A 76 1.46 3.03 -1.28
C ALA A 76 1.47 4.25 -0.33
N GLY A 77 1.98 4.06 0.89
CA GLY A 77 1.85 5.04 1.98
C GLY A 77 3.11 5.84 2.33
N PHE A 78 4.31 5.42 1.93
CA PHE A 78 5.56 6.02 2.43
C PHE A 78 5.68 7.52 2.16
N MET A 79 5.31 7.97 0.96
CA MET A 79 5.39 9.39 0.63
C MET A 79 4.42 10.22 1.46
N ALA A 80 3.18 9.75 1.65
CA ALA A 80 2.21 10.41 2.51
C ALA A 80 2.65 10.44 3.99
N ALA A 81 3.24 9.33 4.48
CA ALA A 81 3.66 9.19 5.86
C ALA A 81 4.89 10.05 6.23
N LYS A 82 5.79 10.30 5.27
CA LYS A 82 7.07 10.99 5.54
C LYS A 82 7.45 12.02 4.49
N GLY A 83 7.52 11.62 3.22
CA GLY A 83 8.04 12.48 2.15
C GLY A 83 7.27 13.79 1.99
N TRP A 84 5.95 13.72 2.01
CA TRP A 84 5.02 14.85 1.82
C TRP A 84 4.47 15.40 3.13
N ARG A 85 4.91 14.88 4.27
CA ARG A 85 4.36 15.26 5.58
C ARG A 85 4.95 16.60 6.01
N GLY A 86 4.10 17.62 6.09
CA GLY A 86 4.52 19.00 6.39
C GLY A 86 5.31 19.64 5.24
N LYS A 87 6.14 20.64 5.57
CA LYS A 87 6.93 21.37 4.57
C LYS A 87 8.28 20.71 4.36
N THR A 88 8.46 20.06 3.22
CA THR A 88 9.69 19.34 2.84
C THR A 88 10.12 19.73 1.42
N ARG A 89 11.28 19.27 0.96
CA ARG A 89 11.70 19.39 -0.45
C ARG A 89 10.75 18.70 -1.42
N PHE A 90 9.97 17.72 -0.95
CA PHE A 90 8.95 17.02 -1.74
C PHE A 90 7.57 17.64 -1.59
N ASN A 91 7.32 18.43 -0.55
CA ASN A 91 6.11 19.21 -0.35
C ASN A 91 6.46 20.66 0.01
N PRO A 92 6.96 21.45 -0.96
CA PRO A 92 7.48 22.78 -0.69
C PRO A 92 6.41 23.78 -0.23
N SER A 93 5.14 23.52 -0.56
CA SER A 93 4.01 24.37 -0.20
C SER A 93 3.27 23.90 1.06
N GLY A 94 3.68 22.78 1.65
CA GLY A 94 3.04 22.24 2.85
C GLY A 94 1.58 21.86 2.62
N ILE A 95 1.27 21.34 1.42
CA ILE A 95 -0.05 20.78 1.07
C ILE A 95 -0.51 19.82 2.16
N GLY A 96 -1.76 19.97 2.60
CA GLY A 96 -2.39 19.04 3.53
C GLY A 96 -2.38 17.62 2.96
N ASN A 97 -1.92 16.64 3.73
CA ASN A 97 -1.81 15.26 3.29
C ASN A 97 -2.43 14.33 4.35
N TYR A 98 -3.33 13.47 3.90
CA TYR A 98 -4.05 12.53 4.74
C TYR A 98 -3.94 11.10 4.21
N ILE A 99 -3.62 10.17 5.09
CA ILE A 99 -3.63 8.74 4.81
C ILE A 99 -4.99 8.16 5.18
N ARG A 100 -5.59 7.40 4.27
CA ARG A 100 -6.83 6.65 4.50
C ARG A 100 -6.60 5.20 4.13
N GLU A 101 -6.31 4.39 5.13
CA GLU A 101 -6.18 2.94 4.98
C GLU A 101 -7.55 2.27 5.08
N TYR A 102 -7.76 1.23 4.28
CA TYR A 102 -8.98 0.41 4.30
C TYR A 102 -8.59 -1.03 4.61
N ASN A 103 -8.85 -1.46 5.84
CA ASN A 103 -8.51 -2.79 6.29
C ASN A 103 -9.38 -3.83 5.58
N HIS A 104 -8.74 -4.84 5.01
CA HIS A 104 -9.42 -5.94 4.33
C HIS A 104 -10.22 -6.77 5.33
N ALA A 105 -11.55 -6.77 5.17
CA ALA A 105 -12.43 -7.70 5.86
C ALA A 105 -13.05 -8.66 4.82
N PRO A 106 -12.72 -9.97 4.88
CA PRO A 106 -13.33 -10.95 3.98
C PRO A 106 -14.83 -11.05 4.25
N PRO A 107 -15.66 -11.31 3.21
CA PRO A 107 -17.09 -11.50 3.39
C PRO A 107 -17.36 -12.63 4.38
N ALA A 108 -18.31 -12.43 5.29
CA ALA A 108 -18.63 -13.41 6.32
C ALA A 108 -19.21 -14.68 5.69
N ASN A 109 -19.93 -14.53 4.56
CA ASN A 109 -20.71 -15.58 3.93
C ASN A 109 -20.54 -15.57 2.39
N LEU A 110 -20.64 -16.73 1.74
CA LEU A 110 -20.56 -16.89 0.27
C LEU A 110 -21.60 -16.05 -0.52
N LEU A 111 -22.72 -15.69 0.12
CA LEU A 111 -23.80 -14.90 -0.48
C LEU A 111 -23.49 -13.41 -0.59
N GLU A 112 -22.48 -12.90 0.12
CA GLU A 112 -22.07 -11.48 0.07
C GLU A 112 -21.22 -11.15 -1.17
N GLY A 113 -20.90 -12.15 -2.00
CA GLY A 113 -20.13 -11.94 -3.22
C GLY A 113 -18.72 -11.41 -2.95
N ARG A 114 -18.28 -10.39 -3.70
CA ARG A 114 -17.03 -9.68 -3.41
C ARG A 114 -17.27 -8.81 -2.17
N GLY A 115 -16.52 -9.06 -1.09
CA GLY A 115 -16.76 -8.39 0.20
C GLY A 115 -16.80 -6.87 0.09
N THR A 116 -17.82 -6.25 0.67
CA THR A 116 -18.04 -4.79 0.67
C THR A 116 -16.98 -4.00 1.44
N GLN A 117 -16.03 -4.71 2.06
CA GLN A 117 -14.90 -4.18 2.82
C GLN A 117 -13.57 -4.76 2.35
N SER A 118 -13.48 -5.17 1.07
CA SER A 118 -12.21 -5.65 0.52
C SER A 118 -11.16 -4.53 0.48
N GLY A 119 -9.97 -4.82 0.99
CA GLY A 119 -8.76 -4.01 0.79
C GLY A 119 -7.85 -4.52 -0.33
N ALA A 120 -8.31 -5.46 -1.17
CA ALA A 120 -7.51 -5.98 -2.28
C ALA A 120 -7.50 -5.01 -3.47
N HIS A 121 -6.42 -5.01 -4.25
CA HIS A 121 -6.03 -3.96 -5.20
C HIS A 121 -7.14 -3.54 -6.16
N VAL A 122 -7.86 -4.52 -6.72
CA VAL A 122 -8.96 -4.29 -7.66
C VAL A 122 -10.29 -4.13 -6.93
N ASP A 123 -10.52 -4.95 -5.91
CA ASP A 123 -11.82 -5.03 -5.23
C ASP A 123 -12.06 -3.87 -4.26
N ILE A 124 -11.03 -3.09 -3.92
CA ILE A 124 -11.15 -1.88 -3.10
C ILE A 124 -12.09 -0.85 -3.71
N LEU A 125 -12.28 -0.84 -5.04
CA LEU A 125 -13.25 0.05 -5.69
C LEU A 125 -14.71 -0.28 -5.33
N GLY A 126 -14.97 -1.48 -4.79
CA GLY A 126 -16.25 -1.87 -4.21
C GLY A 126 -16.34 -1.68 -2.69
N ASN A 127 -15.28 -1.15 -2.06
CA ASN A 127 -15.24 -0.93 -0.62
C ASN A 127 -16.14 0.26 -0.25
N PHE A 128 -17.16 0.04 0.59
CA PHE A 128 -18.14 1.09 0.90
C PHE A 128 -17.50 2.30 1.60
N ALA A 129 -16.51 2.08 2.47
CA ALA A 129 -15.85 3.15 3.21
C ALA A 129 -14.99 4.01 2.27
N LEU A 130 -14.32 3.39 1.30
CA LEU A 130 -13.61 4.12 0.25
C LEU A 130 -14.58 4.96 -0.57
N ILE A 131 -15.67 4.35 -1.04
CA ILE A 131 -16.67 5.05 -1.84
C ILE A 131 -17.27 6.22 -1.05
N GLU A 132 -17.58 6.02 0.23
CA GLU A 132 -18.08 7.08 1.11
C GLU A 132 -17.08 8.24 1.21
N ASP A 133 -15.81 7.98 1.47
CA ASP A 133 -14.78 9.02 1.55
C ASP A 133 -14.62 9.77 0.22
N ILE A 134 -14.60 9.07 -0.91
CA ILE A 134 -14.54 9.69 -2.24
C ILE A 134 -15.75 10.60 -2.47
N LEU A 135 -16.96 10.16 -2.11
CA LEU A 135 -18.18 10.96 -2.25
C LEU A 135 -18.15 12.20 -1.34
N ARG A 136 -17.65 12.07 -0.11
CA ARG A 136 -17.51 13.19 0.83
C ARG A 136 -16.51 14.22 0.31
N VAL A 137 -15.34 13.79 -0.18
CA VAL A 137 -14.35 14.67 -0.80
C VAL A 137 -14.93 15.36 -2.04
N ALA A 138 -15.62 14.61 -2.90
CA ALA A 138 -16.28 15.18 -4.09
C ALA A 138 -17.39 16.20 -3.74
N ALA A 139 -18.02 16.05 -2.58
CA ALA A 139 -18.99 17.00 -2.03
C ALA A 139 -18.35 18.22 -1.34
N GLY A 140 -17.01 18.30 -1.30
CA GLY A 140 -16.26 19.42 -0.73
C GLY A 140 -15.82 19.25 0.71
N ALA A 141 -15.93 18.04 1.28
CA ALA A 141 -15.41 17.78 2.62
C ALA A 141 -13.88 17.81 2.64
N THR A 142 -13.32 18.48 3.65
CA THR A 142 -11.89 18.58 3.93
C THR A 142 -11.36 17.34 4.64
N GLY A 143 -10.04 17.16 4.66
CA GLY A 143 -9.42 16.06 5.39
C GLY A 143 -9.73 16.04 6.88
N GLU A 144 -9.86 17.21 7.51
CA GLU A 144 -10.31 17.31 8.91
C GLU A 144 -11.74 16.81 9.10
N GLU A 145 -12.66 17.10 8.18
CA GLU A 145 -14.06 16.63 8.23
C GLU A 145 -14.19 15.12 7.96
N LEU A 146 -13.23 14.52 7.25
CA LEU A 146 -13.09 13.07 7.12
C LEU A 146 -12.47 12.39 8.36
N GLY A 147 -12.03 13.17 9.36
CA GLY A 147 -11.40 12.69 10.59
C GLY A 147 -9.88 12.58 10.53
N GLY A 148 -9.24 13.17 9.51
CA GLY A 148 -7.80 13.15 9.32
C GLY A 148 -7.25 11.78 8.91
N ASP A 149 -6.05 11.47 9.39
CA ASP A 149 -5.38 10.21 9.12
C ASP A 149 -6.14 9.02 9.74
N GLN A 150 -6.42 8.02 8.92
CA GLN A 150 -6.90 6.70 9.34
C GLN A 150 -5.86 5.66 8.93
N VAL A 151 -5.12 5.14 9.91
CA VAL A 151 -3.98 4.24 9.70
C VAL A 151 -4.11 3.03 10.62
N TYR A 152 -4.05 1.85 10.03
CA TYR A 152 -4.06 0.54 10.69
C TYR A 152 -2.68 -0.13 10.66
N SER A 153 -1.87 0.16 9.65
CA SER A 153 -0.54 -0.37 9.45
C SER A 153 0.52 0.31 10.32
N ASP A 154 1.71 -0.28 10.37
CA ASP A 154 2.89 0.28 11.03
C ASP A 154 3.63 1.31 10.13
N ILE A 155 2.99 1.90 9.12
CA ILE A 155 3.66 2.73 8.08
C ILE A 155 4.47 3.89 8.66
N PHE A 156 4.01 4.57 9.71
CA PHE A 156 4.78 5.64 10.36
C PHE A 156 6.05 5.09 11.03
N LYS A 157 5.96 3.91 11.65
CA LYS A 157 7.13 3.26 12.26
C LYS A 157 8.11 2.79 11.19
N TRP A 158 7.62 2.24 10.08
CA TRP A 158 8.47 1.81 8.98
C TRP A 158 9.14 2.99 8.27
N SER A 159 8.44 4.11 8.12
CA SER A 159 8.98 5.31 7.47
C SER A 159 10.15 5.92 8.25
N GLU A 160 10.17 5.79 9.58
CA GLU A 160 11.30 6.23 10.41
C GLU A 160 12.58 5.43 10.17
N ASN A 161 12.47 4.16 9.77
CA ASN A 161 13.63 3.33 9.45
C ASN A 161 14.26 3.67 8.10
N ILE A 162 13.63 4.55 7.30
CA ILE A 162 14.13 4.96 5.99
C ILE A 162 14.76 6.35 6.11
N ASN A 163 16.05 6.42 5.79
CA ASN A 163 16.78 7.67 5.73
C ASN A 163 16.48 8.40 4.42
N LEU A 164 15.54 9.34 4.47
CA LEU A 164 15.19 10.21 3.37
C LEU A 164 15.53 11.66 3.73
N PRO A 165 16.46 12.32 3.02
CA PRO A 165 16.68 13.75 3.18
C PRO A 165 15.42 14.52 2.76
N LEU A 166 14.78 15.17 3.74
CA LEU A 166 13.58 16.00 3.56
C LEU A 166 13.93 17.45 3.24
#